data_AF-A0AAU9CMI1-F1
#
_entry.id   AF-A0AAU9CMI1-F1
#
_cell.length_a   1.000
_cell.length_b   1.000
_cell.length_c   1.000
_cell.angle_alpha   90.00
_cell.angle_beta   90.00
_cell.angle_gamma   90.00
#
_symmetry.space_group_name_H-M   'P 1'
#
loop_
_entity.id
_entity.type
_entity.pdbx_description
1 polymer ?
#
loop_
_entity_poly.entity_id
_entity_poly.type
_entity_poly.pdbx_seq_one_letter_code
_entity_poly.pdbx_strand_id
1 'polypeptide(L)'
;MSNTKPNKELYLFLGSLVCLAYFSFLFLNTYAFHSESTIIGVFQELLTIPFLLLSITLLVFAIKLGISNRFSPRHFSLYTVLIMAVVVSVTWGSFIF
;
A
#
# COMPACT_ATOMS: atom_id res chain seq x y z
N MET A 1 5.04 -0.30 -33.39
CA MET A 1 3.63 -0.13 -32.99
C MET A 1 3.42 -0.80 -31.63
N SER A 2 3.91 -0.18 -30.53
CA SER A 2 3.72 -0.74 -29.17
C SER A 2 2.40 -0.21 -28.64
N ASN A 3 1.35 -1.03 -28.73
CA ASN A 3 0.03 -0.72 -28.23
C ASN A 3 0.05 -0.88 -26.70
N THR A 4 0.59 0.13 -26.00
CA THR A 4 0.63 0.16 -24.53
C THR A 4 -0.77 0.44 -24.01
N LYS A 5 -1.61 -0.59 -23.95
CA LYS A 5 -2.75 -0.57 -23.03
C LYS A 5 -2.18 -0.23 -21.65
N PRO A 6 -2.74 0.75 -20.92
CA PRO A 6 -2.33 0.98 -19.55
C PRO A 6 -2.48 -0.33 -18.79
N ASN A 7 -1.35 -0.96 -18.45
CA ASN A 7 -1.33 -2.24 -17.76
C ASN A 7 -1.90 -1.97 -16.37
N LYS A 8 -3.19 -2.28 -16.18
CA LYS A 8 -3.89 -2.09 -14.90
C LYS A 8 -3.13 -2.73 -13.74
N GLU A 9 -2.42 -3.82 -14.02
CA GLU A 9 -1.51 -4.49 -13.08
C GLU A 9 -0.31 -3.62 -12.67
N LEU A 10 0.26 -2.86 -13.60
CA LEU A 10 1.36 -1.93 -13.32
C LEU A 10 0.89 -0.81 -12.37
N TYR A 11 -0.30 -0.24 -12.60
CA TYR A 11 -0.85 0.79 -11.72
C TYR A 11 -1.17 0.24 -10.32
N LEU A 12 -1.70 -0.97 -10.22
CA LEU A 12 -1.92 -1.65 -8.95
C LEU A 12 -0.60 -1.91 -8.21
N PHE A 13 0.43 -2.36 -8.94
CA PHE A 13 1.76 -2.59 -8.38
C PHE A 13 2.42 -1.29 -7.92
N LEU A 14 2.40 -0.23 -8.75
CA LEU A 14 2.95 1.07 -8.42
C LEU A 14 2.22 1.68 -7.20
N GLY A 15 0.89 1.58 -7.16
CA GLY A 15 0.08 1.99 -6.02
C GLY A 15 0.47 1.27 -4.74
N SER A 16 0.66 -0.06 -4.79
CA SER A 16 1.13 -0.82 -3.63
C SER A 16 2.52 -0.42 -3.17
N LEU A 17 3.41 -0.08 -4.10
CA LEU A 17 4.77 0.34 -3.80
C LEU A 17 4.80 1.73 -3.15
N VAL A 18 3.95 2.65 -3.60
CA VAL A 18 3.77 3.97 -2.99
C VAL A 18 3.19 3.83 -1.58
N CYS A 19 2.18 2.98 -1.37
CA CYS A 19 1.65 2.67 -0.04
C CYS A 19 2.76 2.11 0.88
N LEU A 20 3.53 1.13 0.41
CA LEU A 20 4.60 0.54 1.18
C LEU A 20 5.65 1.60 1.57
N ALA A 21 6.09 2.42 0.62
CA ALA A 21 7.06 3.50 0.89
C ALA A 21 6.51 4.51 1.92
N TYR A 22 5.24 4.92 1.80
CA TYR A 22 4.61 5.83 2.74
C TYR A 22 4.54 5.24 4.16
N PHE A 23 4.04 4.01 4.30
CA PHE A 23 3.93 3.36 5.62
C PHE A 23 5.31 3.04 6.22
N SER A 24 6.31 2.67 5.41
CA SER A 24 7.69 2.52 5.89
C SER A 24 8.27 3.85 6.38
N PHE A 25 8.02 4.95 5.67
CA PHE A 25 8.44 6.28 6.11
C PHE A 25 7.74 6.69 7.40
N LEU A 26 6.44 6.40 7.53
CA LEU A 26 5.66 6.67 8.73
C LEU A 26 6.20 5.89 9.92
N PHE A 27 6.46 4.60 9.75
CA PHE A 27 7.06 3.74 10.78
C PHE A 27 8.45 4.25 11.20
N LEU A 28 9.29 4.64 10.24
CA LEU A 28 10.61 5.21 10.52
C LEU A 28 10.50 6.54 11.26
N ASN A 29 9.53 7.39 10.92
CA ASN A 29 9.30 8.66 11.60
C ASN A 29 8.91 8.44 13.07
N THR A 30 8.01 7.49 13.33
CA THR A 30 7.56 7.13 14.69
C THR A 30 8.69 6.51 15.52
N TYR A 31 9.48 5.59 14.95
CA TYR A 31 10.49 4.85 15.73
C TYR A 31 11.84 5.55 15.84
N ALA A 32 12.33 6.17 14.75
CA ALA A 32 13.70 6.69 14.69
C ALA A 32 13.78 8.21 14.87
N PHE A 33 12.80 8.96 14.34
CA PHE A 33 12.91 10.42 14.32
C PHE A 33 12.22 11.11 15.49
N HIS A 34 11.21 10.50 16.13
CA HIS A 34 10.45 11.09 17.24
C HIS A 34 10.16 12.58 16.98
N SER A 35 9.73 12.90 15.76
CA SER A 35 9.59 14.29 15.35
C SER A 35 8.44 14.95 16.14
N GLU A 36 8.77 15.64 17.23
CA GLU A 36 7.83 16.33 18.14
C GLU A 36 7.09 17.51 17.49
N SER A 37 7.30 17.76 16.20
CA SER A 37 6.61 18.82 15.47
C SER A 37 5.12 18.48 15.29
N THR A 38 4.28 19.18 16.06
CA THR A 38 2.82 19.02 16.06
C THR A 38 2.21 19.16 14.66
N ILE A 39 2.78 20.03 13.81
CA ILE A 39 2.30 20.26 12.44
C ILE A 39 2.55 19.00 11.57
N ILE A 40 3.72 18.37 11.72
CA ILE A 40 4.08 17.17 10.95
C ILE A 40 3.16 16.02 11.36
N GLY A 41 2.88 15.86 12.66
CA GLY A 41 1.96 14.85 13.18
C GLY A 41 0.54 14.99 12.60
N VAL A 42 -0.02 16.20 12.57
CA VAL A 42 -1.36 16.46 12.01
C VAL A 42 -1.42 16.13 10.51
N PHE A 43 -0.41 16.52 9.73
CA PHE A 43 -0.33 16.13 8.31
C PHE A 43 -0.21 14.63 8.13
N GLN A 44 0.57 13.96 8.99
CA GLN A 44 0.73 12.51 8.98
C GLN A 44 -0.60 11.82 9.23
N GLU A 45 -1.34 12.20 10.27
CA GLU A 45 -2.65 11.63 10.58
C GLU A 45 -3.65 11.87 9.44
N LEU A 46 -3.69 13.09 8.90
CA LEU A 46 -4.59 13.46 7.81
C LEU A 46 -4.33 12.67 6.53
N LEU A 47 -3.06 12.38 6.20
CA LEU A 47 -2.68 11.56 5.05
C LEU A 47 -2.82 10.06 5.35
N THR A 48 -2.68 9.64 6.60
CA THR A 48 -2.74 8.21 6.93
C THR A 48 -4.11 7.63 6.67
N ILE A 49 -5.19 8.33 7.02
CA ILE A 49 -6.58 7.89 6.77
C ILE A 49 -6.85 7.60 5.27
N PRO A 50 -6.61 8.52 4.31
CA PRO A 50 -6.83 8.24 2.89
C PRO A 50 -5.88 7.17 2.37
N PHE A 51 -4.64 7.09 2.84
CA PHE A 51 -3.72 6.00 2.45
C PHE A 51 -4.17 4.63 2.98
N LEU A 52 -4.83 4.58 4.14
CA LEU A 52 -5.45 3.38 4.70
C LEU A 52 -6.64 2.92 3.86
N LEU A 53 -7.51 3.86 3.47
CA LEU A 53 -8.64 3.55 2.58
C LEU A 53 -8.15 3.10 1.20
N LEU A 54 -7.12 3.76 0.66
CA LEU A 54 -6.48 3.41 -0.59
C LEU A 54 -5.87 2.00 -0.52
N SER A 55 -5.22 1.66 0.61
CA SER A 55 -4.57 0.35 0.75
C SER A 55 -5.59 -0.80 0.79
N ILE A 56 -6.71 -0.62 1.48
CA ILE A 56 -7.81 -1.59 1.50
C ILE A 56 -8.43 -1.74 0.10
N THR A 57 -8.70 -0.62 -0.60
CA THR A 57 -9.26 -0.69 -1.96
C THR A 57 -8.31 -1.36 -2.95
N LEU A 58 -7.02 -1.03 -2.90
CA LEU A 58 -5.99 -1.68 -3.71
C LEU A 58 -5.92 -3.18 -3.44
N LEU A 59 -6.01 -3.61 -2.18
CA LEU A 59 -6.01 -5.02 -1.81
C LEU A 59 -7.24 -5.75 -2.38
N VAL A 60 -8.44 -5.19 -2.24
CA VAL A 60 -9.67 -5.79 -2.78
C VAL A 60 -9.59 -5.92 -4.30
N PHE A 61 -9.11 -4.89 -5.00
CA PHE A 61 -8.90 -4.93 -6.44
C PHE A 61 -7.85 -5.98 -6.84
N ALA A 62 -6.74 -6.06 -6.11
CA ALA A 62 -5.68 -7.02 -6.38
C ALA A 62 -6.15 -8.47 -6.18
N ILE A 63 -6.95 -8.75 -5.14
CA ILE A 63 -7.56 -10.07 -4.91
C ILE A 63 -8.56 -10.40 -6.02
N LYS A 64 -9.46 -9.46 -6.36
CA LYS A 64 -10.47 -9.66 -7.42
C LYS A 64 -9.82 -9.95 -8.76
N LEU A 65 -8.74 -9.22 -9.10
CA LEU A 65 -7.97 -9.46 -10.32
C LEU A 65 -7.22 -10.79 -10.25
N GLY A 66 -6.61 -11.12 -9.10
CA GLY A 66 -5.90 -12.38 -8.88
C GLY A 66 -6.80 -13.61 -9.04
N ILE A 67 -8.01 -13.58 -8.49
CA ILE A 67 -9.03 -14.64 -8.65
C ILE A 67 -9.44 -14.75 -10.12
N SER A 68 -9.70 -13.63 -10.79
CA SER A 68 -10.06 -13.61 -12.22
C SER A 68 -8.94 -14.18 -13.11
N ASN A 69 -7.68 -14.06 -12.70
CA ASN A 69 -6.51 -14.50 -13.46
C ASN A 69 -5.93 -15.84 -12.96
N ARG A 70 -6.73 -16.63 -12.21
CA ARG A 70 -6.37 -17.92 -11.58
C ARG A 70 -5.07 -17.90 -10.77
N PHE A 71 -4.74 -16.80 -10.10
CA PHE A 71 -3.53 -16.67 -9.26
C PHE A 71 -2.26 -17.21 -9.95
N SER A 72 -2.13 -16.99 -11.26
CA SER A 72 -0.94 -17.43 -11.97
C SER A 72 0.29 -16.70 -11.40
N PRO A 73 1.34 -17.42 -10.96
CA PRO A 73 2.53 -16.81 -10.35
C PRO A 73 3.34 -15.94 -11.30
N ARG A 74 2.96 -15.91 -12.58
CA ARG A 74 3.60 -15.11 -13.62
C ARG A 74 3.15 -13.64 -13.64
N HIS A 75 2.13 -13.27 -12.88
CA HIS A 75 1.52 -11.93 -12.93
C HIS A 75 1.80 -11.14 -11.64
N PHE A 76 2.02 -9.83 -11.79
CA PHE A 76 2.37 -8.89 -10.71
C PHE A 76 1.30 -8.82 -9.60
N SER A 77 0.08 -9.30 -9.86
CA SER A 77 -1.03 -9.35 -8.92
C SER A 77 -0.71 -10.08 -7.61
N LEU A 78 0.08 -11.16 -7.62
CA LEU A 78 0.46 -11.85 -6.36
C LEU A 78 1.39 -11.01 -5.49
N TYR A 79 2.37 -10.33 -6.10
CA TYR A 79 3.29 -9.45 -5.37
C TYR A 79 2.55 -8.27 -4.77
N THR A 80 1.60 -7.68 -5.50
CA THR A 80 0.71 -6.64 -4.97
C THR A 80 -0.07 -7.16 -3.76
N VAL A 81 -0.68 -8.35 -3.84
CA VAL A 81 -1.42 -8.91 -2.70
C VAL A 81 -0.51 -9.12 -1.48
N LEU A 82 0.70 -9.66 -1.65
CA LEU A 82 1.65 -9.86 -0.56
C LEU A 82 2.11 -8.55 0.07
N ILE A 83 2.48 -7.56 -0.76
CA ILE A 83 2.89 -6.22 -0.29
C ILE A 83 1.74 -5.58 0.51
N MET A 84 0.53 -5.61 -0.04
CA MET A 84 -0.63 -5.01 0.61
C MET A 84 -1.03 -5.75 1.88
N ALA A 85 -0.87 -7.08 1.94
CA ALA A 85 -1.10 -7.85 3.14
C ALA A 85 -0.13 -7.45 4.26
N VAL A 86 1.16 -7.29 3.94
CA VAL A 86 2.17 -6.80 4.91
C VAL A 86 1.82 -5.38 5.37
N VAL A 87 1.46 -4.48 4.45
CA VAL A 87 1.05 -3.10 4.79
C VAL A 87 -0.14 -3.12 5.75
N VAL A 88 -1.17 -3.91 5.47
CA VAL A 88 -2.32 -4.03 6.36
C VAL A 88 -1.91 -4.60 7.73
N SER A 89 -1.12 -5.67 7.78
CA SER A 89 -0.65 -6.23 9.05
C SER A 89 0.15 -5.23 9.90
N VAL A 90 1.03 -4.44 9.28
CA VAL A 90 1.80 -3.38 9.97
C VAL A 90 0.86 -2.30 10.48
N THR A 91 -0.07 -1.83 9.66
CA THR A 91 -1.04 -0.80 10.05
C THR A 91 -1.92 -1.24 11.22
N TRP A 92 -2.40 -2.49 11.21
CA TRP A 92 -3.14 -3.04 12.35
C TRP A 92 -2.27 -3.19 13.60
N GLY A 93 -1.00 -3.59 13.43
CA GLY A 93 -0.03 -3.60 14.52
C GLY A 93 0.15 -2.23 15.16
N SER A 94 0.19 -1.16 14.35
CA SER A 94 0.28 0.23 14.82
C SER A 94 -0.97 0.74 15.55
N PHE A 95 -2.14 0.08 15.45
CA PHE A 95 -3.33 0.47 16.23
C PHE A 95 -3.41 -0.24 17.58
N ILE A 96 -2.72 -1.37 17.74
CA ILE A 96 -2.75 -2.19 18.96
C ILE A 96 -1.67 -1.75 19.96
N PHE A 97 -0.60 -1.13 19.48
CA PHE A 97 0.54 -0.62 20.25
C PHE A 97 0.49 0.92 20.34
#